data_AF-A0A5N6MA32-F1
#
_entry.id   AF-A0A5N6MA32-F1
#
_cell.length_a   1.000
_cell.length_b   1.000
_cell.length_c   1.000
_cell.angle_alpha   90.00
_cell.angle_beta   90.00
_cell.angle_gamma   90.00
#
_symmetry.space_group_name_H-M   'P 1'
#
loop_
_entity.id
_entity.type
_entity.pdbx_description
1 polymer ?
#
loop_
_entity_poly.entity_id
_entity_poly.type
_entity_poly.pdbx_seq_one_letter_code
_entity_poly.pdbx_strand_id
1 'polypeptide(L)'
;MAKGSSTPSTKPVWQRELLCARDPPRVTCTHHEYDEVADTNATIIPIDKMENRSFFFGHTQISAIRRCVPSHLKHCTTFEVLTACLWRCRTIALQPNPEEEMRLMTIVNSRLKFQPRIPIGYYGNVFGYPAAISKARDLCNKPLGHTLDLVMKAKSEVNEEYMKSVADLMVIKGRPGFTKVGSYIASDVTRAGLRELDFGWGNAVYAGHDCHLASFYTRYINRKGESGIIVPIWLPSAAMKRFVKELDNMLAQDNNNPVIIQEHVSPHSKL
;
A
#
# COMPACT_ATOMS: atom_id res chain seq x y z
N MET A 1 -18.74 5.71 -23.73
CA MET A 1 -17.39 5.89 -23.13
C MET A 1 -17.30 7.27 -22.51
N ALA A 2 -16.18 7.60 -21.84
CA ALA A 2 -15.98 8.95 -21.27
C ALA A 2 -16.29 10.03 -22.33
N LYS A 3 -17.00 11.08 -21.91
CA LYS A 3 -17.44 12.21 -22.75
C LYS A 3 -18.22 11.84 -24.03
N GLY A 4 -18.94 10.72 -24.03
CA GLY A 4 -19.75 10.31 -25.18
C GLY A 4 -18.98 9.79 -26.39
N SER A 5 -17.67 9.50 -26.25
CA SER A 5 -16.89 8.91 -27.35
C SER A 5 -17.48 7.57 -27.82
N SER A 6 -17.38 7.31 -29.13
CA SER A 6 -17.80 6.07 -29.82
C SER A 6 -16.69 5.03 -29.95
N THR A 7 -15.43 5.40 -29.69
CA THR A 7 -14.29 4.46 -29.59
C THR A 7 -13.37 4.78 -28.40
N PRO A 8 -12.67 3.78 -27.82
CA PRO A 8 -11.73 4.03 -26.72
C PRO A 8 -10.47 4.73 -27.25
N SER A 9 -9.87 5.61 -26.44
CA SER A 9 -8.62 6.31 -26.78
C SER A 9 -7.43 5.36 -26.93
N THR A 10 -7.48 4.23 -26.23
CA THR A 10 -6.50 3.15 -26.29
C THR A 10 -7.21 1.87 -26.70
N LYS A 11 -6.76 1.21 -27.76
CA LYS A 11 -7.34 -0.07 -28.18
C LYS A 11 -7.02 -1.15 -27.14
N PRO A 12 -8.00 -1.97 -26.72
CA PRO A 12 -7.74 -3.08 -25.82
C PRO A 12 -6.85 -4.12 -26.52
N VAL A 13 -5.90 -4.67 -25.77
CA VAL A 13 -4.96 -5.69 -26.25
C VAL A 13 -5.05 -6.93 -25.35
N TRP A 14 -5.32 -8.08 -25.96
CA TRP A 14 -5.21 -9.38 -25.30
C TRP A 14 -3.88 -10.02 -25.66
N GLN A 15 -2.95 -10.06 -24.70
CA GLN A 15 -1.64 -10.70 -24.80
C GLN A 15 -1.22 -11.28 -23.45
N ARG A 16 -2.07 -12.15 -22.88
CA ARG A 16 -1.86 -12.72 -21.55
C ARG A 16 -0.63 -13.64 -21.50
N GLU A 17 -0.28 -14.24 -22.63
CA GLU A 17 0.87 -15.12 -22.82
C GLU A 17 2.21 -14.50 -22.40
N LEU A 18 2.34 -13.16 -22.43
CA LEU A 18 3.49 -12.44 -21.91
C LEU A 18 3.72 -12.62 -20.40
N LEU A 19 2.70 -13.09 -19.69
CA LEU A 19 2.68 -13.28 -18.24
C LEU A 19 2.49 -14.74 -17.84
N CYS A 20 2.55 -15.66 -18.80
CA CYS A 20 2.50 -17.09 -18.50
C CYS A 20 3.77 -17.54 -17.78
N ALA A 21 3.63 -18.61 -17.00
CA ALA A 21 4.78 -19.33 -16.48
C ALA A 21 5.68 -19.83 -17.61
N ARG A 22 6.96 -19.99 -17.29
CA ARG A 22 7.95 -20.61 -18.18
C ARG A 22 7.65 -22.10 -18.33
N ASP A 23 8.22 -22.69 -19.38
CA ASP A 23 8.19 -24.14 -19.60
C ASP A 23 9.62 -24.68 -19.71
N PRO A 24 10.13 -25.44 -18.71
CA PRO A 24 9.46 -25.78 -17.46
C PRO A 24 9.39 -24.58 -16.48
N PRO A 25 8.39 -24.55 -15.56
CA PRO A 25 8.31 -23.51 -14.54
C PRO A 25 9.46 -23.66 -13.54
N ARG A 26 10.09 -22.54 -13.15
CA ARG A 26 11.19 -22.51 -12.20
C ARG A 26 11.12 -21.27 -11.30
N VAL A 27 10.89 -21.47 -10.00
CA VAL A 27 10.99 -20.38 -9.02
C VAL A 27 12.45 -19.94 -8.89
N THR A 28 12.72 -18.65 -9.09
CA THR A 28 14.07 -18.05 -9.10
C THR A 28 14.25 -16.94 -8.06
N CYS A 29 13.16 -16.48 -7.46
CA CYS A 29 13.15 -15.51 -6.37
C CYS A 29 12.50 -16.09 -5.12
N THR A 30 12.89 -15.57 -3.95
CA THR A 30 12.15 -15.82 -2.71
C THR A 30 10.88 -14.98 -2.70
N HIS A 31 9.74 -15.62 -2.45
CA HIS A 31 8.43 -14.97 -2.44
C HIS A 31 7.81 -15.01 -1.05
N HIS A 32 8.30 -14.13 -0.18
CA HIS A 32 7.88 -13.99 1.21
C HIS A 32 6.39 -13.66 1.38
N GLU A 33 5.77 -13.14 0.32
CA GLU A 33 4.33 -12.90 0.27
C GLU A 33 3.49 -14.19 0.23
N TYR A 34 4.08 -15.34 -0.08
CA TYR A 34 3.43 -16.66 -0.12
C TYR A 34 4.02 -17.66 0.88
N ASP A 35 4.67 -17.17 1.94
CA ASP A 35 5.15 -18.03 3.02
C ASP A 35 3.97 -18.65 3.78
N GLU A 36 4.06 -19.94 4.08
CA GLU A 36 3.10 -20.63 4.94
C GLU A 36 3.44 -20.35 6.40
N VAL A 37 2.75 -19.37 6.98
CA VAL A 37 2.94 -18.95 8.38
C VAL A 37 1.72 -19.33 9.19
N ALA A 38 1.91 -20.14 10.22
CA ALA A 38 0.86 -20.48 11.17
C ALA A 38 0.51 -19.26 12.04
N ASP A 39 -0.78 -18.99 12.24
CA ASP A 39 -1.22 -17.92 13.13
C ASP A 39 -1.22 -18.39 14.59
N THR A 40 -0.04 -18.50 15.18
CA THR A 40 0.14 -19.00 16.55
C THR A 40 -0.25 -17.98 17.62
N ASN A 41 -0.28 -16.69 17.27
CA ASN A 41 -0.50 -15.58 18.21
C ASN A 41 -1.83 -14.83 17.98
N ALA A 42 -2.76 -15.39 17.20
CA ALA A 42 -4.04 -14.74 16.84
C ALA A 42 -3.87 -13.31 16.27
N THR A 43 -2.87 -13.16 15.41
CA THR A 43 -2.49 -11.91 14.73
C THR A 43 -3.53 -11.51 13.67
N ILE A 44 -4.32 -12.48 13.20
CA ILE A 44 -5.41 -12.26 12.27
C ILE A 44 -6.63 -11.82 13.07
N ILE A 45 -6.90 -10.53 13.04
CA ILE A 45 -8.04 -9.94 13.73
C ILE A 45 -9.28 -10.02 12.82
N PRO A 46 -10.46 -10.43 13.34
CA PRO A 46 -11.72 -10.38 12.60
C PRO A 46 -12.11 -8.97 12.18
N ILE A 47 -12.67 -8.83 10.97
CA ILE A 47 -13.02 -7.53 10.36
C ILE A 47 -14.10 -6.79 11.16
N ASP A 48 -15.06 -7.51 11.75
CA ASP A 48 -16.14 -6.96 12.59
C ASP A 48 -15.63 -6.27 13.87
N LYS A 49 -14.38 -6.57 14.26
CA LYS A 49 -13.70 -5.94 15.40
C LYS A 49 -12.75 -4.81 14.98
N MET A 50 -12.68 -4.50 13.69
CA MET A 50 -11.84 -3.43 13.16
C MET A 50 -12.63 -2.15 12.97
N GLU A 51 -12.00 -1.04 13.34
CA GLU A 51 -12.43 0.30 13.04
C GLU A 51 -11.68 0.81 11.81
N ASN A 52 -12.42 1.40 10.86
CA ASN A 52 -11.84 2.07 9.71
C ASN A 52 -11.79 3.58 9.95
N ARG A 53 -10.59 4.15 9.88
CA ARG A 53 -10.40 5.60 9.84
C ARG A 53 -9.55 5.98 8.64
N SER A 54 -9.96 7.07 7.98
CA SER A 54 -9.20 7.64 6.87
C SER A 54 -8.42 8.87 7.34
N PHE A 55 -7.14 8.92 6.96
CA PHE A 55 -6.18 9.94 7.39
C PHE A 55 -5.73 10.77 6.19
N PHE A 56 -5.82 12.09 6.30
CA PHE A 56 -5.38 13.02 5.25
C PHE A 56 -3.92 13.48 5.46
N PHE A 57 -3.13 13.39 4.40
CA PHE A 57 -1.73 13.81 4.33
C PHE A 57 -1.56 14.86 3.23
N GLY A 58 -1.53 16.13 3.63
CA GLY A 58 -1.16 17.25 2.79
C GLY A 58 0.35 17.48 2.75
N HIS A 59 0.76 18.60 2.16
CA HIS A 59 2.17 18.96 2.04
C HIS A 59 2.84 19.05 3.43
N THR A 60 2.18 19.69 4.39
CA THR A 60 2.70 19.88 5.75
C THR A 60 2.99 18.56 6.47
N GLN A 61 2.06 17.60 6.39
CA GLN A 61 2.25 16.28 7.02
C GLN A 61 3.40 15.51 6.35
N ILE A 62 3.43 15.49 5.01
CA ILE A 62 4.47 14.77 4.26
C ILE A 62 5.85 15.39 4.55
N SER A 63 5.95 16.72 4.58
CA SER A 63 7.18 17.42 4.94
C SER A 63 7.62 17.09 6.38
N ALA A 64 6.69 16.98 7.33
CA ALA A 64 7.01 16.62 8.71
C ALA A 64 7.65 15.22 8.78
N ILE A 65 7.04 14.21 8.14
CA ILE A 65 7.58 12.85 8.11
C ILE A 65 8.96 12.81 7.43
N ARG A 66 9.14 13.56 6.33
CA ARG A 66 10.42 13.64 5.60
C ARG A 66 11.57 14.22 6.44
N ARG A 67 11.32 14.99 7.50
CA ARG A 67 12.37 15.46 8.41
C ARG A 67 13.02 14.33 9.21
N CYS A 68 12.27 13.25 9.46
CA CYS A 68 12.77 12.06 10.16
C CYS A 68 13.58 11.12 9.26
N VAL A 69 13.75 11.46 7.97
CA VAL A 69 14.44 10.62 6.98
C VAL A 69 15.93 10.97 6.93
N PRO A 70 16.84 10.00 7.10
CA PRO A 70 18.27 10.25 7.02
C PRO A 70 18.69 10.69 5.60
N SER A 71 19.78 11.45 5.50
CA SER A 71 20.25 12.08 4.25
C SER A 71 20.36 11.11 3.07
N HIS A 72 20.91 9.92 3.29
CA HIS A 72 21.11 8.91 2.25
C HIS A 72 19.81 8.31 1.68
N LEU A 73 18.68 8.41 2.40
CA LEU A 73 17.36 7.92 1.95
C LEU A 73 16.43 9.04 1.44
N LYS A 74 16.91 10.27 1.30
CA LYS A 74 16.08 11.42 0.87
C LYS A 74 15.49 11.28 -0.53
N HIS A 75 16.05 10.42 -1.37
CA HIS A 75 15.55 10.12 -2.71
C HIS A 75 14.26 9.27 -2.73
N CYS A 76 13.73 8.90 -1.56
CA CYS A 76 12.47 8.17 -1.44
C CYS A 76 11.25 8.95 -1.99
N THR A 77 10.34 8.20 -2.59
CA THR A 77 9.03 8.66 -3.03
C THR A 77 8.12 8.97 -1.85
N THR A 78 7.08 9.80 -2.07
CA THR A 78 6.08 10.10 -1.04
C THR A 78 5.35 8.86 -0.56
N PHE A 79 5.07 7.91 -1.47
CA PHE A 79 4.50 6.62 -1.10
C PHE A 79 5.42 5.87 -0.12
N GLU A 80 6.71 5.69 -0.45
CA GLU A 80 7.64 4.93 0.40
C GLU A 80 7.77 5.52 1.81
N VAL A 81 7.97 6.84 1.92
CA VAL A 81 8.12 7.49 3.24
C VAL A 81 6.84 7.44 4.06
N LEU A 82 5.68 7.62 3.42
CA LEU A 82 4.39 7.56 4.10
C LEU A 82 4.09 6.13 4.54
N THR A 83 4.29 5.14 3.67
CA THR A 83 4.09 3.72 4.01
C THR A 83 5.02 3.26 5.12
N ALA A 84 6.29 3.68 5.12
CA ALA A 84 7.21 3.39 6.21
C ALA A 84 6.73 3.95 7.55
N CYS A 85 6.25 5.21 7.54
CA CYS A 85 5.71 5.85 8.73
C CYS A 85 4.47 5.11 9.25
N LEU A 86 3.52 4.81 8.36
CA LEU A 86 2.27 4.14 8.74
C LEU A 86 2.50 2.71 9.21
N TRP A 87 3.40 1.97 8.57
CA TRP A 87 3.77 0.61 9.00
C TRP A 87 4.37 0.63 10.41
N ARG A 88 5.29 1.56 10.68
CA ARG A 88 5.87 1.75 12.02
C ARG A 88 4.81 2.11 13.06
N CYS A 89 4.01 3.16 12.82
CA CYS A 89 2.96 3.58 13.76
C CYS A 89 1.94 2.45 13.99
N ARG A 90 1.56 1.70 12.95
CA ARG A 90 0.67 0.55 13.03
C ARG A 90 1.24 -0.53 13.93
N THR A 91 2.51 -0.90 13.76
CA THR A 91 3.16 -1.93 14.58
C THR A 91 3.22 -1.52 16.05
N ILE A 92 3.61 -0.28 16.35
CA ILE A 92 3.63 0.26 17.73
C ILE A 92 2.23 0.21 18.34
N ALA A 93 1.21 0.62 17.57
CA ALA A 93 -0.16 0.66 18.03
C ALA A 93 -0.76 -0.74 18.29
N LEU A 94 -0.36 -1.76 17.52
CA LEU A 94 -0.81 -3.13 17.72
C LEU A 94 -0.21 -3.79 18.97
N GLN A 95 0.97 -3.34 19.40
CA GLN A 95 1.71 -3.92 20.54
C GLN A 95 1.87 -5.46 20.43
N PRO A 96 2.32 -6.00 19.27
CA PRO A 96 2.53 -7.42 19.09
C PRO A 96 3.69 -7.92 19.97
N ASN A 97 3.92 -9.24 19.98
CA ASN A 97 5.11 -9.78 20.63
C ASN A 97 6.38 -9.17 19.98
N PRO A 98 7.39 -8.72 20.74
CA PRO A 98 8.61 -8.11 20.19
C PRO A 98 9.35 -8.95 19.13
N GLU A 99 9.26 -10.28 19.24
CA GLU A 99 9.87 -11.24 18.30
C GLU A 99 8.98 -11.58 17.11
N GLU A 100 7.74 -11.11 17.08
CA GLU A 100 6.80 -11.36 16.00
C GLU A 100 7.26 -10.69 14.70
N GLU A 101 7.13 -11.42 13.61
CA GLU A 101 7.41 -10.90 12.28
C GLU A 101 6.23 -10.09 11.77
N MET A 102 6.48 -8.81 11.53
CA MET A 102 5.55 -7.92 10.86
C MET A 102 5.89 -7.87 9.39
N ARG A 103 4.86 -7.85 8.53
CA ARG A 103 5.04 -7.85 7.06
C ARG A 103 4.38 -6.64 6.44
N LEU A 104 5.05 -6.01 5.49
CA LEU A 104 4.48 -5.00 4.62
C LEU A 104 4.54 -5.49 3.18
N MET A 105 3.39 -5.62 2.54
CA MET A 105 3.29 -5.93 1.11
C MET A 105 2.89 -4.68 0.34
N THR A 106 3.67 -4.34 -0.69
CA THR A 106 3.39 -3.18 -1.54
C THR A 106 2.91 -3.63 -2.90
N ILE A 107 1.70 -3.23 -3.35
CA ILE A 107 1.25 -3.56 -4.71
C ILE A 107 2.02 -2.70 -5.72
N VAL A 108 2.87 -3.35 -6.53
CA VAL A 108 3.75 -2.69 -7.50
C VAL A 108 3.30 -3.01 -8.92
N ASN A 109 2.89 -1.98 -9.67
CA ASN A 109 2.64 -2.10 -11.10
C ASN A 109 3.94 -2.43 -11.85
N SER A 110 3.97 -3.57 -12.54
CA SER A 110 5.16 -4.06 -13.25
C SER A 110 5.09 -3.89 -14.78
N ARG A 111 4.04 -3.28 -15.35
CA ARG A 111 3.89 -3.11 -16.81
C ARG A 111 5.11 -2.52 -17.51
N LEU A 112 5.71 -1.51 -16.88
CA LEU A 112 6.89 -0.80 -17.42
C LEU A 112 8.21 -1.53 -17.15
N LYS A 113 8.18 -2.63 -16.38
CA LYS A 113 9.36 -3.39 -15.94
C LYS A 113 9.69 -4.58 -16.82
N PHE A 114 8.80 -4.95 -17.75
CA PHE A 114 9.02 -6.00 -18.76
C PHE A 114 9.81 -5.49 -19.98
N GLN A 115 10.54 -6.39 -20.63
CA GLN A 115 11.26 -6.18 -21.88
C GLN A 115 10.91 -7.31 -22.88
N PRO A 116 10.11 -7.05 -23.93
CA PRO A 116 9.47 -5.77 -24.25
C PRO A 116 8.40 -5.38 -23.21
N ARG A 117 8.12 -4.08 -23.10
CA ARG A 117 7.10 -3.58 -22.17
C ARG A 117 5.74 -4.18 -22.47
N ILE A 118 4.93 -4.39 -21.43
CA ILE A 118 3.54 -4.79 -21.59
C ILE A 118 2.80 -3.70 -22.39
N PRO A 119 2.00 -4.06 -23.41
CA PRO A 119 1.27 -3.09 -24.22
C PRO A 119 0.39 -2.17 -23.37
N ILE A 120 0.34 -0.89 -23.74
CA ILE A 120 -0.48 0.12 -23.04
C ILE A 120 -1.98 -0.28 -23.02
N GLY A 121 -2.45 -0.97 -24.06
CA GLY A 121 -3.81 -1.47 -24.17
C GLY A 121 -4.10 -2.78 -23.41
N TYR A 122 -3.10 -3.40 -22.75
CA TYR A 122 -3.32 -4.64 -22.02
C TYR A 122 -4.23 -4.41 -20.82
N TYR A 123 -5.40 -5.06 -20.86
CA TYR A 123 -6.48 -4.85 -19.89
C TYR A 123 -6.44 -5.83 -18.71
N GLY A 124 -5.43 -6.70 -18.62
CA GLY A 124 -5.26 -7.61 -17.49
C GLY A 124 -4.41 -7.02 -16.36
N ASN A 125 -4.28 -7.79 -15.27
CA ASN A 125 -3.46 -7.44 -14.10
C ASN A 125 -1.97 -7.69 -14.36
N VAL A 126 -1.13 -6.74 -13.94
CA VAL A 126 0.33 -6.81 -14.04
C VAL A 126 0.93 -6.13 -12.81
N PHE A 127 0.91 -6.84 -11.69
CA PHE A 127 1.47 -6.36 -10.44
C PHE A 127 2.03 -7.52 -9.62
N GLY A 128 3.07 -7.23 -8.85
CA GLY A 128 3.55 -8.07 -7.75
C GLY A 128 3.31 -7.37 -6.42
N TYR A 129 3.45 -8.09 -5.31
CA TYR A 129 3.32 -7.52 -3.98
C TYR A 129 4.42 -8.00 -3.03
N PRO A 130 5.68 -7.61 -3.28
CA PRO A 130 6.84 -8.02 -2.49
C PRO A 130 6.62 -7.70 -1.02
N ALA A 131 6.99 -8.66 -0.16
CA ALA A 131 6.85 -8.54 1.29
C ALA A 131 8.17 -8.10 1.93
N ALA A 132 8.18 -6.93 2.54
CA ALA A 132 9.19 -6.56 3.52
C ALA A 132 8.85 -7.18 4.87
N ILE A 133 9.84 -7.80 5.53
CA ILE A 133 9.68 -8.44 6.85
C ILE A 133 10.59 -7.73 7.85
N SER A 134 10.09 -7.47 9.06
CA SER A 134 10.92 -7.06 10.19
C SER A 134 10.29 -7.50 11.52
N LYS A 135 11.12 -7.68 12.53
CA LYS A 135 10.63 -7.95 13.89
C LYS A 135 9.90 -6.73 14.43
N ALA A 136 8.83 -6.95 15.19
CA ALA A 136 8.09 -5.86 15.82
C ALA A 136 8.99 -4.95 16.65
N ARG A 137 9.92 -5.50 17.43
CA ARG A 137 10.89 -4.72 18.22
C ARG A 137 11.74 -3.78 17.37
N ASP A 138 12.10 -4.20 16.17
CA ASP A 138 12.96 -3.43 15.27
C ASP A 138 12.17 -2.27 14.66
N LEU A 139 10.92 -2.50 14.26
CA LEU A 139 10.03 -1.45 13.79
C LEU A 139 9.71 -0.41 14.89
N CYS A 140 9.50 -0.86 16.12
CA CYS A 140 9.18 0.03 17.24
C CYS A 140 10.40 0.88 17.66
N ASN A 141 11.56 0.26 17.80
CA ASN A 141 12.71 0.86 18.49
C ASN A 141 13.74 1.50 17.54
N LYS A 142 13.82 1.07 16.27
CA LYS A 142 14.76 1.66 15.32
C LYS A 142 14.19 2.95 14.68
N PRO A 143 15.04 3.86 14.19
CA PRO A 143 14.59 5.07 13.50
C PRO A 143 13.78 4.75 12.24
N LEU A 144 12.95 5.71 11.79
CA LEU A 144 12.13 5.59 10.57
C LEU A 144 12.93 5.17 9.34
N GLY A 145 14.20 5.58 9.25
CA GLY A 145 15.11 5.19 8.16
C GLY A 145 15.26 3.68 8.00
N HIS A 146 15.22 2.89 9.09
CA HIS A 146 15.25 1.43 9.01
C HIS A 146 14.02 0.89 8.28
N THR A 147 12.83 1.32 8.70
CA THR A 147 11.57 0.90 8.07
C THR A 147 11.51 1.35 6.61
N LEU A 148 11.96 2.57 6.32
CA LEU A 148 11.99 3.11 4.96
C LEU A 148 12.90 2.31 4.03
N ASP A 149 14.09 1.95 4.47
CA ASP A 149 15.02 1.13 3.71
C ASP A 149 14.40 -0.22 3.33
N LEU A 150 13.67 -0.87 4.26
CA LEU A 150 12.93 -2.10 3.99
C LEU A 150 11.85 -1.92 2.91
N VAL A 151 11.06 -0.83 2.98
CA VAL A 151 10.02 -0.54 1.98
C VAL A 151 10.63 -0.33 0.60
N MET A 152 11.71 0.46 0.53
CA MET A 152 12.41 0.76 -0.73
C MET A 152 13.01 -0.49 -1.36
N LYS A 153 13.66 -1.35 -0.54
CA LYS A 153 14.21 -2.64 -1.00
C LYS A 153 13.14 -3.55 -1.56
N ALA A 154 12.08 -3.83 -0.80
CA ALA A 154 11.00 -4.71 -1.25
C ALA A 154 10.39 -4.21 -2.57
N LYS A 155 10.06 -2.91 -2.68
CA LYS A 155 9.50 -2.35 -3.92
C LYS A 155 10.45 -2.47 -5.12
N SER A 156 11.77 -2.41 -4.89
CA SER A 156 12.78 -2.53 -5.93
C SER A 156 12.98 -3.95 -6.45
N GLU A 157 12.62 -4.97 -5.66
CA GLU A 157 12.73 -6.40 -6.04
C GLU A 157 11.85 -6.75 -7.25
N VAL A 158 10.70 -6.09 -7.39
CA VAL A 158 9.80 -6.34 -8.50
C VAL A 158 10.48 -5.90 -9.79
N ASN A 159 10.90 -6.85 -10.60
CA ASN A 159 11.37 -6.67 -11.96
C ASN A 159 10.71 -7.76 -12.83
N GLU A 160 11.09 -7.85 -14.11
CA GLU A 160 10.54 -8.88 -14.99
C GLU A 160 10.80 -10.31 -14.47
N GLU A 161 12.00 -10.58 -13.97
CA GLU A 161 12.36 -11.90 -13.46
C GLU A 161 11.57 -12.28 -12.22
N TYR A 162 11.37 -11.33 -11.29
CA TYR A 162 10.50 -11.50 -10.13
C TYR A 162 9.07 -11.86 -10.58
N MET A 163 8.52 -11.17 -11.57
CA MET A 163 7.17 -11.47 -12.08
C MET A 163 7.07 -12.85 -12.74
N LYS A 164 8.10 -13.26 -13.49
CA LYS A 164 8.20 -14.61 -14.07
C LYS A 164 8.29 -15.67 -12.98
N SER A 165 9.07 -15.43 -11.93
CA SER A 165 9.19 -16.31 -10.76
C SER A 165 7.85 -16.46 -10.03
N VAL A 166 7.07 -15.38 -9.85
CA VAL A 166 5.71 -15.45 -9.30
C VAL A 166 4.82 -16.34 -10.19
N ALA A 167 4.83 -16.14 -11.52
CA ALA A 167 4.01 -16.94 -12.43
C ALA A 167 4.34 -18.44 -12.34
N ASP A 168 5.62 -18.79 -12.25
CA ASP A 168 6.08 -20.17 -12.06
C ASP A 168 5.65 -20.74 -10.71
N LEU A 169 5.77 -19.95 -9.64
CA LEU A 169 5.31 -20.33 -8.31
C LEU A 169 3.80 -20.62 -8.30
N MET A 170 3.01 -19.80 -8.99
CA MET A 170 1.56 -19.99 -9.11
C MET A 170 1.20 -21.32 -9.78
N VAL A 171 1.98 -21.76 -10.77
CA VAL A 171 1.79 -23.05 -11.43
C VAL A 171 2.23 -24.20 -10.52
N ILE A 172 3.43 -24.10 -9.93
CA ILE A 172 4.02 -25.17 -9.11
C ILE A 172 3.23 -25.40 -7.82
N LYS A 173 2.82 -24.33 -7.13
CA LYS A 173 2.13 -24.41 -5.83
C LYS A 173 0.60 -24.32 -5.94
N GLY A 174 0.04 -24.30 -7.14
CA GLY A 174 -1.42 -24.26 -7.32
C GLY A 174 -2.08 -22.97 -6.82
N ARG A 175 -1.44 -21.81 -7.03
CA ARG A 175 -1.91 -20.47 -6.63
C ARG A 175 -2.13 -20.33 -5.11
N PRO A 176 -1.06 -20.40 -4.30
CA PRO A 176 -1.17 -20.23 -2.86
C PRO A 176 -1.76 -18.86 -2.51
N GLY A 177 -2.49 -18.82 -1.40
CA GLY A 177 -2.88 -17.55 -0.79
C GLY A 177 -1.66 -16.79 -0.28
N PHE A 178 -1.76 -15.46 -0.18
CA PHE A 178 -0.71 -14.67 0.44
C PHE A 178 -0.75 -14.80 1.98
N THR A 179 0.39 -14.60 2.63
CA THR A 179 0.52 -14.61 4.08
C THR A 179 -0.31 -13.48 4.71
N LYS A 180 -1.25 -13.81 5.59
CA LYS A 180 -2.10 -12.80 6.28
C LYS A 180 -1.55 -12.39 7.65
N VAL A 181 -0.84 -13.30 8.31
CA VAL A 181 -0.23 -13.11 9.64
C VAL A 181 0.69 -11.90 9.62
N GLY A 182 0.52 -11.01 10.60
CA GLY A 182 1.33 -9.79 10.76
C GLY A 182 1.32 -8.81 9.58
N SER A 183 0.45 -9.01 8.58
CA SER A 183 0.58 -8.35 7.28
C SER A 183 -0.15 -7.01 7.21
N TYR A 184 0.46 -6.07 6.53
CA TYR A 184 -0.09 -4.77 6.14
C TYR A 184 0.10 -4.60 4.63
N ILE A 185 -0.98 -4.39 3.88
CA ILE A 185 -0.92 -4.23 2.43
C ILE A 185 -1.18 -2.78 2.06
N ALA A 186 -0.33 -2.20 1.23
CA ALA A 186 -0.46 -0.82 0.76
C ALA A 186 -0.36 -0.74 -0.77
N SER A 187 -1.12 0.18 -1.37
CA SER A 187 -1.12 0.42 -2.81
C SER A 187 -1.28 1.90 -3.14
N ASP A 188 -0.47 2.41 -4.07
CA ASP A 188 -0.60 3.78 -4.57
C ASP A 188 -1.51 3.83 -5.81
N VAL A 189 -2.68 4.42 -5.65
CA VAL A 189 -3.65 4.65 -6.73
C VAL A 189 -3.88 6.15 -6.97
N THR A 190 -3.01 7.02 -6.42
CA THR A 190 -3.10 8.48 -6.61
C THR A 190 -2.98 8.90 -8.09
N ARG A 191 -2.39 8.03 -8.92
CA ARG A 191 -2.17 8.23 -10.35
C ARG A 191 -3.16 7.46 -11.24
N ALA A 192 -4.19 6.84 -10.67
CA ALA A 192 -5.17 6.06 -11.42
C ALA A 192 -6.12 6.92 -12.28
N GLY A 193 -6.15 8.24 -12.08
CA GLY A 193 -6.97 9.14 -12.89
C GLY A 193 -8.47 9.04 -12.62
N LEU A 194 -8.89 8.40 -11.51
CA LEU A 194 -10.29 8.11 -11.23
C LEU A 194 -11.14 9.38 -11.05
N ARG A 195 -10.52 10.50 -10.65
CA ARG A 195 -11.22 11.76 -10.45
C ARG A 195 -11.44 12.50 -11.77
N GLU A 196 -10.54 12.31 -12.71
CA GLU A 196 -10.53 12.90 -14.04
C GLU A 196 -11.43 12.12 -15.03
N LEU A 197 -12.11 11.05 -14.57
CA LEU A 197 -13.11 10.32 -15.33
C LEU A 197 -14.39 11.16 -15.47
N ASP A 198 -14.60 11.69 -16.66
CA ASP A 198 -15.79 12.47 -17.03
C ASP A 198 -16.67 11.68 -18.01
N PHE A 199 -17.86 11.29 -17.55
CA PHE A 199 -18.86 10.58 -18.35
C PHE A 199 -19.85 11.50 -19.07
N GLY A 200 -19.64 12.82 -19.04
CA GLY A 200 -20.54 13.85 -19.55
C GLY A 200 -21.14 14.74 -18.46
N TRP A 201 -20.77 14.50 -17.19
CA TRP A 201 -21.25 15.24 -16.01
C TRP A 201 -20.13 16.01 -15.29
N GLY A 202 -18.95 16.09 -15.90
CA GLY A 202 -17.75 16.68 -15.29
C GLY A 202 -16.94 15.66 -14.49
N ASN A 203 -15.89 16.16 -13.83
CA ASN A 203 -14.98 15.36 -13.02
C ASN A 203 -15.67 14.81 -11.76
N ALA A 204 -15.25 13.64 -11.30
CA ALA A 204 -15.76 13.08 -10.06
C ALA A 204 -15.45 14.00 -8.86
N VAL A 205 -16.42 14.18 -7.97
CA VAL A 205 -16.23 14.90 -6.71
C VAL A 205 -15.34 14.09 -5.75
N TYR A 206 -15.48 12.76 -5.78
CA TYR A 206 -14.72 11.82 -4.97
C TYR A 206 -14.51 10.50 -5.73
N ALA A 207 -13.33 9.90 -5.53
CA ALA A 207 -13.03 8.54 -5.95
C ALA A 207 -12.22 7.85 -4.84
N GLY A 208 -12.71 6.72 -4.36
CA GLY A 208 -12.11 5.96 -3.27
C GLY A 208 -12.18 4.46 -3.52
N HIS A 209 -11.39 3.71 -2.77
CA HIS A 209 -11.47 2.25 -2.76
C HIS A 209 -12.00 1.82 -1.40
N ASP A 210 -13.06 1.02 -1.40
CA ASP A 210 -13.50 0.32 -0.19
C ASP A 210 -12.95 -1.11 -0.26
N CYS A 211 -11.82 -1.32 0.42
CA CYS A 211 -11.18 -2.62 0.48
C CYS A 211 -10.56 -2.81 1.86
N HIS A 212 -11.11 -3.75 2.62
CA HIS A 212 -10.62 -4.12 3.95
C HIS A 212 -9.24 -4.78 3.92
N LEU A 213 -8.78 -5.22 2.73
CA LEU A 213 -7.57 -6.00 2.59
C LEU A 213 -6.31 -5.12 2.49
N ALA A 214 -6.42 -3.89 1.98
CA ALA A 214 -5.28 -3.04 1.72
C ALA A 214 -5.59 -1.55 1.91
N SER A 215 -4.59 -0.78 2.35
CA SER A 215 -4.64 0.68 2.35
C SER A 215 -4.35 1.21 0.94
N PHE A 216 -5.39 1.64 0.23
CA PHE A 216 -5.26 2.31 -1.06
C PHE A 216 -5.08 3.81 -0.88
N TYR A 217 -3.97 4.34 -1.36
CA TYR A 217 -3.62 5.75 -1.22
C TYR A 217 -4.29 6.48 -2.38
N THR A 218 -5.25 7.33 -2.09
CA THR A 218 -6.04 8.04 -3.10
C THR A 218 -5.80 9.53 -3.02
N ARG A 219 -5.86 10.19 -4.18
CA ARG A 219 -5.74 11.65 -4.26
C ARG A 219 -7.03 12.26 -3.70
N TYR A 220 -6.90 13.23 -2.80
CA TYR A 220 -8.03 13.89 -2.16
C TYR A 220 -7.83 15.40 -2.13
N ILE A 221 -8.92 16.16 -2.24
CA ILE A 221 -8.92 17.61 -1.98
C ILE A 221 -9.84 17.83 -0.78
N ASN A 222 -9.30 18.42 0.28
CA ASN A 222 -10.07 18.65 1.50
C ASN A 222 -11.03 19.84 1.36
N ARG A 223 -11.87 20.07 2.39
CA ARG A 223 -12.85 21.17 2.41
C ARG A 223 -12.21 22.57 2.30
N LYS A 224 -10.91 22.70 2.57
CA LYS A 224 -10.14 23.94 2.45
C LYS A 224 -9.52 24.12 1.06
N GLY A 225 -9.76 23.19 0.12
CA GLY A 225 -9.18 23.21 -1.22
C GLY A 225 -7.74 22.68 -1.30
N GLU A 226 -7.19 22.13 -0.21
CA GLU A 226 -5.83 21.58 -0.20
C GLU A 226 -5.81 20.18 -0.81
N SER A 227 -4.92 19.97 -1.79
CA SER A 227 -4.66 18.65 -2.36
C SER A 227 -3.73 17.84 -1.46
N GLY A 228 -4.06 16.59 -1.24
CA GLY A 228 -3.23 15.63 -0.50
C GLY A 228 -3.58 14.20 -0.83
N ILE A 229 -3.14 13.30 0.04
CA ILE A 229 -3.37 11.86 -0.04
C ILE A 229 -4.26 11.47 1.12
N ILE A 230 -5.31 10.71 0.87
CA ILE A 230 -6.09 10.07 1.94
C ILE A 230 -5.72 8.59 2.01
N VAL A 231 -5.52 8.09 3.23
CA VAL A 231 -5.13 6.70 3.47
C VAL A 231 -6.09 6.08 4.50
N PRO A 232 -6.87 5.05 4.12
CA PRO A 232 -7.68 4.29 5.08
C PRO A 232 -6.79 3.34 5.88
N ILE A 233 -7.03 3.26 7.19
CA ILE A 233 -6.34 2.36 8.12
C ILE A 233 -7.40 1.57 8.90
N TRP A 234 -7.19 0.26 8.97
CA TRP A 234 -8.05 -0.70 9.67
C TRP A 234 -7.33 -1.26 10.89
N LEU A 235 -7.84 -0.97 12.08
CA LEU A 235 -7.28 -1.43 13.36
C LEU A 235 -8.39 -1.66 14.39
N PRO A 236 -8.20 -2.54 15.39
CA PRO A 236 -9.07 -2.58 16.56
C PRO A 236 -9.19 -1.20 17.21
N SER A 237 -10.36 -0.82 17.72
CA SER A 237 -10.58 0.52 18.29
C SER A 237 -9.56 0.93 19.35
N ALA A 238 -9.10 0.00 20.20
CA ALA A 238 -8.05 0.27 21.18
C ALA A 238 -6.69 0.57 20.51
N ALA A 239 -6.33 -0.17 19.46
CA ALA A 239 -5.13 0.09 18.68
C ALA A 239 -5.27 1.37 17.84
N MET A 240 -6.46 1.67 17.30
CA MET A 240 -6.71 2.89 16.53
C MET A 240 -6.43 4.15 17.37
N LYS A 241 -6.87 4.18 18.64
CA LYS A 241 -6.57 5.30 19.56
C LYS A 241 -5.05 5.49 19.77
N ARG A 242 -4.31 4.40 19.92
CA ARG A 242 -2.84 4.45 20.04
C ARG A 242 -2.20 4.89 18.72
N PHE A 243 -2.69 4.39 17.60
CA PHE A 243 -2.21 4.74 16.27
C PHE A 243 -2.31 6.23 15.99
N VAL A 244 -3.46 6.85 16.29
CA VAL A 244 -3.64 8.31 16.16
C VAL A 244 -2.59 9.05 16.98
N LYS A 245 -2.40 8.67 18.25
CA LYS A 245 -1.40 9.28 19.12
C LYS A 245 0.03 9.13 18.58
N GLU A 246 0.41 7.95 18.11
CA GLU A 246 1.74 7.71 17.54
C GLU A 246 1.96 8.49 16.24
N LEU A 247 0.92 8.61 15.42
CA LEU A 247 0.98 9.40 14.19
C LEU A 247 1.10 10.90 14.52
N ASP A 248 0.32 11.40 15.47
CA ASP A 248 0.41 12.79 15.93
C ASP A 248 1.80 13.11 16.49
N ASN A 249 2.39 12.23 17.29
CA ASN A 249 3.75 12.40 17.81
C ASN A 249 4.79 12.48 16.68
N MET A 250 4.63 11.68 15.62
CA MET A 250 5.50 11.72 14.44
C MET A 250 5.31 12.98 13.59
N LEU A 251 4.10 13.54 13.58
CA LEU A 251 3.75 14.74 12.80
C LEU A 251 4.00 16.04 13.58
N ALA A 252 4.05 15.97 14.91
CA ALA A 252 4.31 17.10 15.78
C ALA A 252 5.60 17.79 15.36
N GLN A 253 5.53 19.10 15.20
CA GLN A 253 6.73 19.93 15.09
C GLN A 253 7.25 20.18 16.51
N ASP A 254 8.50 20.61 16.67
CA ASP A 254 9.06 21.09 17.95
C ASP A 254 8.31 22.30 18.56
N ASN A 255 7.07 22.59 18.13
CA ASN A 255 6.14 23.53 18.74
C ASN A 255 4.68 23.05 18.57
N ASN A 256 4.07 22.64 19.69
CA ASN A 256 2.68 22.69 20.18
C ASN A 256 1.44 22.85 19.26
N ASN A 257 1.52 22.75 17.93
CA ASN A 257 0.34 22.73 17.07
C ASN A 257 0.00 21.29 16.69
N PRO A 258 -1.10 20.70 17.22
CA PRO A 258 -1.54 19.39 16.79
C PRO A 258 -1.89 19.46 15.31
N VAL A 259 -1.25 18.61 14.52
CA VAL A 259 -1.56 18.46 13.11
C VAL A 259 -2.89 17.72 13.02
N ILE A 260 -3.98 18.47 12.90
CA ILE A 260 -5.33 17.89 12.90
C ILE A 260 -5.46 16.91 11.72
N ILE A 261 -5.45 15.62 12.04
CA ILE A 261 -5.89 14.56 11.15
C ILE A 261 -7.38 14.80 10.90
N GLN A 262 -7.75 15.12 9.66
CA GLN A 262 -9.16 15.12 9.28
C GLN A 262 -9.61 13.67 9.11
N GLU A 263 -10.29 13.16 10.12
CA GLU A 263 -10.95 11.87 10.07
C GLU A 263 -12.14 11.96 9.10
N HIS A 264 -12.12 11.14 8.05
CA HIS A 264 -13.31 10.90 7.26
C HIS A 264 -13.91 9.55 7.68
N VAL A 265 -15.04 9.63 8.40
CA VAL A 265 -15.88 8.46 8.68
C VAL A 265 -16.74 8.23 7.45
N SER A 266 -16.53 7.10 6.78
CA SER A 266 -17.34 6.72 5.63
C SER A 266 -18.77 6.46 6.10
N PRO A 267 -19.82 7.05 5.48
CA PRO A 267 -21.20 6.92 5.93
C PRO A 267 -21.81 5.51 5.80
N HIS A 268 -21.05 4.53 5.30
CA HIS A 268 -21.54 3.18 5.02
C HIS A 268 -21.18 2.10 6.05
N SER A 269 -20.73 2.47 7.26
CA SER A 269 -20.48 1.49 8.34
C SER A 269 -21.75 0.97 9.05
N LYS A 270 -22.92 1.15 8.44
CA LYS A 270 -24.22 0.65 8.92
C LYS A 270 -25.08 0.22 7.73
N LEU A 271 -24.68 -0.84 7.04
CA LEU A 271 -25.55 -1.70 6.24
C LEU A 271 -25.05 -3.13 6.36
#